data_AF-A0A3A5VAS6-F1
#
_entry.id   AF-A0A3A5VAS6-F1
#
_cell.length_a   1.000
_cell.length_b   1.000
_cell.length_c   1.000
_cell.angle_alpha   90.00
_cell.angle_beta   90.00
_cell.angle_gamma   90.00
#
_symmetry.space_group_name_H-M   'P 1'
#
loop_
_entity.id
_entity.type
_entity.pdbx_description
1 polymer ?
#
loop_
_entity_poly.entity_id
_entity_poly.type
_entity_poly.pdbx_seq_one_letter_code
_entity_poly.pdbx_strand_id
1 'polypeptide(L)'
;MLTITASVLTVVSDWAGWHFVWRHEDTTEETGPNKRSITSLFISYYLPLMPTLAIILGPDKLGLYNEGFTMVASTVLFAVLAFVTGGVSASAWSFNRNMVETEESRKLIDQENGLPDHAKEHLMWTTVMLATCSIFWLYLLIF
;
A
#
# COMPACT_ATOMS: atom_id res chain seq x y z
N MET A 1 -18.69 6.81 -5.85
CA MET A 1 -17.65 6.94 -6.91
C MET A 1 -16.26 7.11 -6.31
N LEU A 2 -16.04 8.03 -5.37
CA LEU A 2 -14.72 8.26 -4.76
C LEU A 2 -14.14 7.01 -4.07
N THR A 3 -14.95 6.19 -3.40
CA THR A 3 -14.51 4.92 -2.80
C THR A 3 -13.96 3.93 -3.83
N ILE A 4 -14.58 3.86 -5.00
CA ILE A 4 -14.12 2.98 -6.10
C ILE A 4 -12.75 3.47 -6.59
N THR A 5 -12.62 4.78 -6.79
CA THR A 5 -11.36 5.41 -7.19
C THR A 5 -10.26 5.16 -6.14
N ALA A 6 -10.56 5.36 -4.85
CA ALA A 6 -9.61 5.11 -3.76
C ALA A 6 -9.19 3.64 -3.67
N SER A 7 -10.14 2.70 -3.84
CA SER A 7 -9.86 1.27 -3.91
C SER A 7 -8.91 0.93 -5.06
N VAL A 8 -9.23 1.35 -6.28
CA VAL A 8 -8.41 1.07 -7.47
C VAL A 8 -7.02 1.70 -7.34
N LEU A 9 -6.95 2.95 -6.89
CA LEU A 9 -5.69 3.65 -6.70
C LEU A 9 -4.82 2.95 -5.65
N THR A 10 -5.41 2.43 -4.57
CA THR A 10 -4.69 1.68 -3.54
C THR A 10 -4.10 0.40 -4.10
N VAL A 11 -4.89 -0.36 -4.85
CA VAL A 11 -4.43 -1.60 -5.51
C VAL A 11 -3.28 -1.33 -6.48
N VAL A 12 -3.41 -0.30 -7.33
CA VAL A 12 -2.39 0.06 -8.31
C VAL A 12 -1.11 0.56 -7.63
N SER A 13 -1.24 1.42 -6.62
CA SER A 13 -0.10 1.96 -5.87
C SER A 13 0.67 0.86 -5.13
N ASP A 14 -0.05 -0.06 -4.51
CA ASP A 14 0.55 -1.20 -3.81
C ASP A 14 1.20 -2.20 -4.79
N TRP A 15 0.53 -2.50 -5.91
CA TRP A 15 1.14 -3.31 -6.98
C TRP A 15 2.42 -2.67 -7.49
N ALA A 16 2.40 -1.36 -7.80
CA ALA A 16 3.56 -0.63 -8.29
C ALA A 16 4.70 -0.63 -7.27
N GLY A 17 4.42 -0.33 -6.00
CA GLY A 17 5.40 -0.40 -4.92
C GLY A 17 6.07 -1.77 -4.86
N TRP A 18 5.30 -2.85 -4.85
CA TRP A 18 5.91 -4.18 -4.85
C TRP A 18 6.65 -4.52 -6.15
N HIS A 19 6.05 -4.20 -7.30
CA HIS A 19 6.58 -4.62 -8.60
C HIS A 19 7.88 -3.92 -8.96
N PHE A 20 8.03 -2.65 -8.59
CA PHE A 20 9.21 -1.86 -8.94
C PHE A 20 10.23 -1.75 -7.81
N VAL A 21 9.82 -1.94 -6.55
CA VAL A 21 10.66 -1.67 -5.37
C VAL A 21 10.88 -2.96 -4.59
N TRP A 22 9.86 -3.44 -3.88
CA TRP A 22 10.03 -4.45 -2.82
C TRP A 22 10.31 -5.86 -3.31
N ARG A 23 9.97 -6.20 -4.56
CA ARG A 23 10.34 -7.50 -5.13
C ARG A 23 11.85 -7.65 -5.38
N HIS A 24 12.60 -6.54 -5.36
CA HIS A 24 14.03 -6.47 -5.63
C HIS A 24 14.86 -6.26 -4.36
N GLU A 25 14.22 -6.29 -3.19
CA GLU A 25 14.90 -6.15 -1.90
C GLU A 25 15.72 -7.41 -1.57
N ASP A 26 17.00 -7.22 -1.26
CA ASP A 26 17.94 -8.29 -0.88
C ASP A 26 18.03 -9.45 -1.90
N THR A 27 17.76 -9.17 -3.18
CA THR A 27 17.84 -10.16 -4.26
C THR A 27 19.21 -10.14 -4.91
N THR A 28 19.82 -11.31 -5.06
CA THR A 28 21.04 -11.55 -5.87
C THR A 28 20.69 -12.15 -7.22
N GLU A 29 21.64 -12.16 -8.17
CA GLU A 29 21.46 -12.81 -9.49
C GLU A 29 21.02 -14.29 -9.38
N GLU A 30 21.36 -14.96 -8.27
CA GLU A 30 21.03 -16.38 -8.03
C GLU A 30 19.64 -16.60 -7.39
N THR A 31 19.13 -15.66 -6.59
CA THR A 31 17.87 -15.82 -5.83
C THR A 31 16.64 -15.33 -6.59
N GLY A 32 16.83 -14.39 -7.53
CA GLY A 32 15.75 -13.81 -8.33
C GLY A 32 14.77 -12.97 -7.48
N PRO A 33 13.69 -12.45 -8.08
CA PRO A 33 12.78 -11.53 -7.41
C PRO A 33 11.93 -12.20 -6.32
N ASN A 34 11.78 -11.51 -5.18
CA ASN A 34 10.94 -11.95 -4.08
C ASN A 34 9.47 -12.14 -4.51
N LYS A 35 8.84 -13.20 -4.00
CA LYS A 35 7.42 -13.50 -4.22
C LYS A 35 6.57 -12.90 -3.11
N ARG A 36 5.33 -12.49 -3.44
CA ARG A 36 4.37 -12.10 -2.39
C ARG A 36 3.93 -13.30 -1.57
N SER A 37 3.83 -13.08 -0.26
CA SER A 37 3.08 -13.94 0.63
C SER A 37 1.57 -13.82 0.36
N ILE A 38 0.82 -14.89 0.67
CA ILE A 38 -0.66 -14.92 0.59
C ILE A 38 -1.26 -13.79 1.43
N THR A 39 -0.71 -13.51 2.61
CA THR A 39 -1.16 -12.42 3.48
C THR A 39 -0.98 -11.05 2.82
N SER A 40 0.14 -10.84 2.12
CA SER A 40 0.38 -9.61 1.37
C SER A 40 -0.61 -9.47 0.22
N LEU A 41 -0.88 -10.55 -0.53
CA LEU A 41 -1.90 -10.51 -1.58
C LEU A 41 -3.29 -10.13 -1.04
N PHE A 42 -3.67 -10.68 0.11
CA PHE A 42 -4.95 -10.35 0.74
C PHE A 42 -5.05 -8.87 1.13
N ILE A 43 -4.06 -8.35 1.84
CA ILE A 43 -4.05 -6.95 2.31
C ILE A 43 -4.02 -5.97 1.13
N SER A 44 -3.37 -6.34 0.04
CA SER A 44 -3.15 -5.46 -1.10
C SER A 44 -4.28 -5.45 -2.13
N TYR A 45 -4.98 -6.56 -2.33
CA TYR A 45 -6.02 -6.66 -3.36
C TYR A 45 -7.41 -6.82 -2.77
N TYR A 46 -7.57 -7.64 -1.74
CA TYR A 46 -8.88 -7.93 -1.19
C TYR A 46 -9.36 -6.80 -0.27
N LEU A 47 -8.54 -6.43 0.71
CA LEU A 47 -8.92 -5.43 1.72
C LEU A 47 -9.31 -4.06 1.11
N PRO A 48 -8.58 -3.50 0.12
CA PRO A 48 -8.92 -2.19 -0.42
C PRO A 48 -10.20 -2.19 -1.26
N LEU A 49 -10.63 -3.36 -1.77
CA LEU A 49 -11.87 -3.50 -2.55
C LEU A 49 -13.11 -3.70 -1.67
N MET A 50 -12.96 -4.12 -0.41
CA MET A 50 -14.08 -4.36 0.52
C MET A 50 -15.02 -3.14 0.67
N PRO A 51 -14.51 -1.91 0.89
CA PRO A 51 -15.30 -0.68 0.79
C PRO A 51 -16.21 -0.59 -0.44
N THR A 52 -15.65 -0.87 -1.60
CA THR A 52 -16.34 -0.75 -2.88
C THR A 52 -17.41 -1.83 -3.02
N LEU A 53 -17.10 -3.06 -2.59
CA LEU A 53 -18.06 -4.14 -2.56
C LEU A 53 -19.24 -3.84 -1.62
N ALA A 54 -18.99 -3.29 -0.43
CA ALA A 54 -20.04 -2.92 0.51
C ALA A 54 -21.00 -1.86 -0.06
N ILE A 55 -20.49 -0.89 -0.82
CA ILE A 55 -21.32 0.15 -1.46
C ILE A 55 -22.11 -0.42 -2.64
N ILE A 56 -21.48 -1.22 -3.51
CA ILE A 56 -22.13 -1.78 -4.70
C ILE A 56 -23.17 -2.83 -4.32
N LEU A 57 -22.85 -3.67 -3.33
CA LEU A 57 -23.67 -4.78 -2.86
C LEU A 57 -24.46 -4.41 -1.60
N GLY A 58 -24.80 -3.12 -1.45
CA GLY A 58 -25.44 -2.58 -0.26
C GLY A 58 -26.79 -3.24 0.10
N PRO A 59 -27.39 -2.80 1.22
CA PRO A 59 -28.67 -3.32 1.73
C PRO A 59 -29.76 -3.40 0.66
N ASP A 60 -29.84 -2.39 -0.20
CA ASP A 60 -30.84 -2.29 -1.26
C ASP A 60 -30.71 -3.34 -2.36
N LYS A 61 -29.52 -3.94 -2.50
CA LYS A 61 -29.24 -4.96 -3.52
C LYS A 61 -29.26 -6.37 -2.95
N LEU A 62 -28.65 -6.59 -1.79
CA LEU A 62 -28.51 -7.92 -1.20
C LEU A 62 -29.54 -8.22 -0.11
N GLY A 63 -30.06 -7.20 0.60
CA GLY A 63 -30.98 -7.39 1.73
C GLY A 63 -30.41 -8.19 2.91
N LEU A 64 -29.11 -8.51 2.90
CA LEU A 64 -28.47 -9.39 3.89
C LEU A 64 -28.07 -8.65 5.18
N TYR A 65 -27.93 -7.33 5.14
CA TYR A 65 -27.52 -6.50 6.25
C TYR A 65 -28.17 -5.12 6.16
N ASN A 66 -28.27 -4.41 7.29
CA ASN A 66 -28.94 -3.12 7.37
C ASN A 66 -27.99 -1.95 7.02
N GLU A 67 -28.58 -0.77 6.78
CA GLU A 67 -27.82 0.46 6.48
C GLU A 67 -26.85 0.85 7.60
N GLY A 68 -27.27 0.69 8.86
CA GLY A 68 -26.43 1.02 10.01
C GLY A 68 -25.15 0.17 10.08
N PHE A 69 -25.25 -1.13 9.81
CA PHE A 69 -24.09 -2.03 9.72
C PHE A 69 -23.19 -1.63 8.55
N THR A 70 -23.77 -1.30 7.39
CA THR A 70 -23.02 -0.83 6.21
C THR A 70 -22.19 0.40 6.53
N MET A 71 -22.79 1.36 7.22
CA MET A 71 -22.13 2.60 7.62
C MET A 71 -20.95 2.32 8.56
N VAL A 72 -21.19 1.61 9.67
CA VAL A 72 -20.14 1.29 10.66
C VAL A 72 -19.01 0.47 10.04
N ALA A 73 -19.34 -0.57 9.25
CA ALA A 73 -18.34 -1.40 8.60
C ALA A 73 -17.48 -0.59 7.61
N SER A 74 -18.11 0.30 6.83
CA SER A 74 -17.39 1.18 5.90
C SER A 74 -16.48 2.16 6.63
N THR A 75 -16.95 2.79 7.72
CA THR A 75 -16.13 3.67 8.56
C THR A 75 -14.89 2.94 9.10
N VAL A 76 -15.06 1.73 9.63
CA VAL A 76 -13.92 0.93 10.13
C VAL A 76 -12.96 0.60 8.99
N LEU A 77 -13.46 0.18 7.82
CA LEU A 77 -12.63 -0.13 6.67
C LEU A 77 -11.86 1.09 6.16
N PHE A 78 -12.48 2.26 6.11
CA PHE A 78 -11.82 3.50 5.70
C PHE A 78 -10.71 3.87 6.68
N ALA A 79 -10.96 3.76 7.99
CA ALA A 79 -9.95 4.01 9.01
C ALA A 79 -8.76 3.04 8.88
N VAL A 80 -9.04 1.74 8.75
CA VAL A 80 -7.99 0.71 8.55
C VAL A 80 -7.15 1.03 7.31
N LEU A 81 -7.78 1.33 6.18
CA LEU A 81 -7.08 1.62 4.94
C LEU A 81 -6.26 2.90 5.01
N ALA A 82 -6.76 3.95 5.69
CA ALA A 82 -5.99 5.15 5.98
C ALA A 82 -4.73 4.84 6.78
N PHE A 83 -4.83 4.09 7.87
CA PHE A 83 -3.68 3.74 8.69
C PHE A 83 -2.70 2.80 7.99
N VAL A 84 -3.19 1.82 7.23
CA VAL A 84 -2.33 0.88 6.50
C VAL A 84 -1.55 1.60 5.39
N THR A 85 -2.24 2.35 4.52
CA THR A 85 -1.58 3.06 3.42
C THR A 85 -0.65 4.16 3.94
N GLY A 86 -1.06 4.90 4.97
CA GLY A 86 -0.23 5.88 5.66
C GLY A 86 0.99 5.25 6.33
N GLY A 87 0.81 4.15 7.06
CA GLY A 87 1.89 3.43 7.74
C GLY A 87 2.92 2.84 6.78
N VAL A 88 2.48 2.22 5.70
CA VAL A 88 3.38 1.70 4.65
C VAL A 88 4.15 2.85 3.98
N SER A 89 3.48 3.97 3.68
CA SER A 89 4.16 5.14 3.10
C SER A 89 5.20 5.74 4.06
N ALA A 90 4.89 5.86 5.34
CA ALA A 90 5.82 6.36 6.35
C ALA A 90 7.02 5.43 6.54
N SER A 91 6.79 4.12 6.51
CA SER A 91 7.85 3.11 6.56
C SER A 91 8.78 3.19 5.35
N ALA A 92 8.21 3.29 4.14
CA ALA A 92 8.98 3.45 2.91
C ALA A 92 9.79 4.75 2.88
N TRP A 93 9.21 5.85 3.38
CA TRP A 93 9.91 7.12 3.52
C TRP A 93 11.08 7.06 4.50
N SER A 94 10.87 6.44 5.67
CA SER A 94 11.91 6.22 6.67
C SER A 94 13.06 5.37 6.13
N PHE A 95 12.71 4.30 5.40
CA PHE A 95 13.69 3.45 4.72
C PHE A 95 14.52 4.24 3.70
N ASN A 96 13.88 5.03 2.83
CA ASN A 96 14.56 5.89 1.86
C ASN A 96 15.55 6.84 2.54
N ARG A 97 15.11 7.50 3.63
CA ARG A 97 15.95 8.43 4.38
C ARG A 97 17.17 7.74 4.99
N ASN A 98 16.97 6.57 5.60
CA ASN A 98 18.08 5.79 6.17
C ASN A 98 19.07 5.33 5.09
N MET A 99 18.61 5.02 3.88
CA MET A 99 19.51 4.67 2.77
C MET A 99 20.39 5.85 2.36
N VAL A 100 19.81 7.05 2.23
CA VAL A 100 20.57 8.26 1.88
C VAL A 100 21.56 8.62 2.98
N GLU A 101 21.15 8.56 4.25
CA GLU A 101 22.02 8.88 5.39
C GLU A 101 23.17 7.86 5.58
N THR A 102 22.96 6.59 5.20
CA THR A 102 23.98 5.54 5.36
C THR A 102 24.78 5.24 4.10
N GLU A 103 24.52 5.92 2.99
CA GLU A 103 25.16 5.64 1.69
C GLU A 103 26.69 5.76 1.76
N GLU A 104 27.20 6.84 2.37
CA GLU A 104 28.64 7.06 2.55
C GLU A 104 29.28 6.00 3.48
N SER A 105 28.54 5.55 4.50
CA SER A 105 29.02 4.52 5.43
C SER A 105 29.02 3.13 4.80
N ARG A 106 28.05 2.81 3.95
CA ARG A 106 27.96 1.51 3.25
C ARG A 106 29.06 1.34 2.21
N LYS A 107 29.44 2.41 1.51
CA LYS A 107 30.59 2.44 0.59
C LYS A 107 31.92 2.08 1.28
N LEU A 108 32.01 2.27 2.60
CA LEU A 108 33.21 1.96 3.39
C LEU A 108 33.24 0.51 3.92
N ILE A 109 32.10 -0.18 3.96
CA ILE A 109 31.94 -1.50 4.62
C ILE A 109 31.66 -2.62 3.60
N ASP A 110 31.57 -2.31 2.29
CA ASP A 110 31.29 -3.27 1.21
C ASP A 110 29.98 -4.07 1.45
N GLN A 111 29.02 -3.45 2.15
CA GLN A 111 27.70 -4.03 2.38
C GLN A 111 26.79 -3.76 1.18
N GLU A 112 26.63 -4.79 0.35
CA GLU A 112 25.78 -4.80 -0.85
C GLU A 112 24.29 -4.99 -0.52
N ASN A 113 23.93 -5.31 0.73
CA ASN A 113 22.53 -5.54 1.12
C ASN A 113 21.72 -4.23 1.08
N GLY A 114 20.90 -4.10 0.04
CA GLY A 114 19.99 -3.00 -0.16
C GLY A 114 19.19 -3.14 -1.45
N LEU A 115 18.31 -2.17 -1.69
CA LEU A 115 17.63 -2.08 -2.98
C LEU A 115 18.62 -1.76 -4.11
N PRO A 116 18.51 -2.39 -5.29
CA PRO A 116 19.30 -2.01 -6.46
C PRO A 116 18.89 -0.61 -6.97
N ASP A 117 19.80 0.08 -7.67
CA ASP A 117 19.59 1.48 -8.04
C ASP A 117 18.33 1.72 -8.88
N HIS A 118 18.01 0.82 -9.82
CA HIS A 118 16.78 0.90 -10.61
C HIS A 118 15.51 0.83 -9.76
N ALA A 119 15.53 0.11 -8.63
CA ALA A 119 14.39 0.00 -7.73
C ALA A 119 14.27 1.25 -6.83
N LYS A 120 15.39 1.88 -6.46
CA LYS A 120 15.42 3.12 -5.68
C LYS A 120 14.77 4.28 -6.42
N GLU A 121 14.96 4.38 -7.73
CA GLU A 121 14.33 5.41 -8.57
C GLU A 121 12.80 5.41 -8.41
N HIS A 122 12.22 4.25 -8.13
CA HIS A 122 10.78 4.10 -7.99
C HIS A 122 10.24 4.26 -6.56
N LEU A 123 11.11 4.26 -5.55
CA LEU A 123 10.71 4.29 -4.14
C LEU A 123 9.96 5.59 -3.77
N MET A 124 10.43 6.75 -4.25
CA MET A 124 9.84 8.03 -3.87
C MET A 124 8.42 8.21 -4.43
N TRP A 125 8.21 7.97 -5.72
CA TRP A 125 6.89 8.18 -6.33
C TRP A 125 5.86 7.15 -5.86
N THR A 126 6.25 5.88 -5.67
CA THR A 126 5.36 4.84 -5.13
C THR A 126 4.94 5.15 -3.68
N THR A 127 5.86 5.70 -2.88
CA THR A 127 5.57 6.20 -1.53
C THR A 127 4.57 7.36 -1.56
N VAL A 128 4.76 8.33 -2.45
CA VAL A 128 3.83 9.47 -2.60
C VAL A 128 2.44 9.01 -3.06
N MET A 129 2.36 8.03 -3.96
CA MET A 129 1.08 7.46 -4.38
C MET A 129 0.35 6.78 -3.21
N LEU A 130 1.05 6.00 -2.38
CA LEU A 130 0.45 5.40 -1.18
C LEU A 130 0.02 6.45 -0.14
N ALA A 131 0.81 7.51 0.05
CA ALA A 131 0.43 8.63 0.91
C ALA A 131 -0.84 9.33 0.37
N THR A 132 -0.95 9.47 -0.95
CA THR A 132 -2.16 10.03 -1.60
C THR A 132 -3.38 9.13 -1.37
N CYS A 133 -3.22 7.81 -1.46
CA CYS A 133 -4.29 6.86 -1.08
C CYS A 133 -4.74 7.07 0.36
N SER A 134 -3.79 7.23 1.30
CA SER A 134 -4.09 7.51 2.71
C SER A 134 -4.93 8.77 2.87
N ILE A 135 -4.65 9.84 2.12
CA ILE A 135 -5.43 11.07 2.13
C ILE A 135 -6.86 10.82 1.63
N PHE A 136 -7.04 10.05 0.55
CA PHE A 136 -8.38 9.71 0.06
C PHE A 136 -9.17 8.90 1.09
N TRP A 137 -8.54 7.94 1.77
CA TRP A 137 -9.21 7.16 2.81
C TRP A 137 -9.57 8.00 4.04
N LEU A 138 -8.70 8.93 4.45
CA LEU A 138 -9.01 9.89 5.51
C LEU A 138 -10.14 10.84 5.11
N TYR A 139 -10.16 11.29 3.85
CA TYR A 139 -11.24 12.13 3.35
C TYR A 139 -12.58 11.41 3.41
N LEU A 140 -12.64 10.16 2.92
CA LEU A 140 -13.84 9.30 2.99
C LEU A 140 -14.27 8.95 4.43
N LEU A 141 -13.32 8.96 5.38
CA LEU A 141 -13.60 8.71 6.79
C LEU A 141 -14.27 9.93 7.46
N ILE A 142 -13.88 11.14 7.05
CA ILE A 142 -14.34 12.40 7.65
C ILE A 142 -15.61 12.92 6.97
N PHE A 143 -15.74 12.72 5.65
CA PHE A 143 -16.81 13.25 4.80
C PHE A 143 -17.53 12.13 4.03
#